data_AF-A0A812CPP2-F1
#
_entry.id   AF-A0A812CPP2-F1
#
_cell.length_a   1.000
_cell.length_b   1.000
_cell.length_c   1.000
_cell.angle_alpha   90.00
_cell.angle_beta   90.00
_cell.angle_gamma   90.00
#
_symmetry.space_group_name_H-M   'P 1'
#
loop_
_entity.id
_entity.type
_entity.pdbx_description
1 polymer ?
#
loop_
_entity_poly.entity_id
_entity_poly.type
_entity_poly.pdbx_seq_one_letter_code
_entity_poly.pdbx_strand_id
1 'polypeptide(L)'
;MAKSRFEYVKSFEQNDSCLPNCWLVVRIDGKGFHRFSEVHHFVKPNDDRALQLMSRAAQCAGKYFSSQELQYPPAFDARIVCYPSDQNLKDYFSWRQADCHINNLYNTCFWKLVQEKGLTPAQSQEKLKGTLSSDKNEILFTEFNINYNNLPEIYRKGTILIRQKKGNTESQTPSCTTSSYYCQQNKKTRPRISMLHVDIIGNSFWNEHPELLES
;
A
#
# COMPACT_ATOMS: atom_id res chain seq x y z
N MET A 1 -41.88 11.63 25.19
CA MET A 1 -41.15 10.93 24.11
C MET A 1 -40.86 11.92 22.98
N ALA A 2 -39.65 12.49 22.91
CA ALA A 2 -39.34 13.61 22.00
C ALA A 2 -38.69 13.20 20.66
N LYS A 3 -38.51 11.89 20.41
CA LYS A 3 -37.81 11.37 19.22
C LYS A 3 -38.73 10.81 18.11
N SER A 4 -40.04 10.69 18.34
CA SER A 4 -40.94 9.99 17.40
C SER A 4 -41.27 10.77 16.12
N ARG A 5 -41.24 12.11 16.15
CA ARG A 5 -41.67 12.95 15.00
C ARG A 5 -40.81 12.75 13.76
N PHE A 6 -39.54 12.36 13.91
CA PHE A 6 -38.59 12.23 12.81
C PHE A 6 -38.05 10.82 12.63
N GLU A 7 -38.55 9.83 13.37
CA GLU A 7 -38.02 8.45 13.32
C GLU A 7 -38.20 7.79 11.96
N TYR A 8 -39.21 8.22 11.20
CA TYR A 8 -39.46 7.74 9.84
C TYR A 8 -38.27 7.96 8.89
N VAL A 9 -37.37 8.92 9.17
CA VAL A 9 -36.20 9.14 8.29
C VAL A 9 -35.26 7.92 8.26
N LYS A 10 -35.30 7.08 9.29
CA LYS A 10 -34.51 5.85 9.35
C LYS A 10 -34.96 4.81 8.33
N SER A 11 -36.22 4.85 7.87
CA SER A 11 -36.70 3.90 6.85
C SER A 11 -36.13 4.15 5.44
N PHE A 12 -35.43 5.28 5.24
CA PHE A 12 -34.73 5.55 3.98
C PHE A 12 -33.31 4.96 3.96
N GLU A 13 -32.79 4.47 5.08
CA GLU A 13 -31.52 3.75 5.12
C GLU A 13 -31.66 2.43 4.36
N GLN A 14 -30.75 2.19 3.41
CA GLN A 14 -30.68 0.93 2.68
C GLN A 14 -29.71 -0.04 3.38
N ASN A 15 -29.99 -1.33 3.26
CA ASN A 15 -29.14 -2.36 3.81
C ASN A 15 -28.12 -2.82 2.77
N ASP A 16 -26.85 -2.49 3.00
CA ASP A 16 -25.73 -2.81 2.10
C ASP A 16 -24.92 -4.02 2.62
N SER A 17 -25.61 -5.02 3.16
CA SER A 17 -24.96 -6.24 3.67
C SER A 17 -24.15 -6.94 2.58
N CYS A 18 -22.89 -7.23 2.88
CA CYS A 18 -22.04 -7.99 1.98
C CYS A 18 -22.44 -9.47 1.93
N LEU A 19 -22.14 -10.13 0.80
CA LEU A 19 -22.43 -11.56 0.62
C LEU A 19 -21.65 -12.38 1.67
N PRO A 20 -22.32 -13.31 2.39
CA PRO A 20 -21.64 -14.17 3.35
C PRO A 20 -20.66 -15.12 2.64
N ASN A 21 -19.71 -15.66 3.41
CA ASN A 21 -18.67 -16.59 2.93
C ASN A 21 -17.87 -16.06 1.74
N CYS A 22 -17.68 -14.73 1.66
CA CYS A 22 -16.84 -14.07 0.69
C CYS A 22 -15.73 -13.29 1.38
N TRP A 23 -14.59 -13.18 0.72
CA TRP A 23 -13.52 -12.29 1.13
C TRP A 23 -13.94 -10.85 0.92
N LEU A 24 -13.82 -10.03 1.96
CA LEU A 24 -14.05 -8.59 1.87
C LEU A 24 -12.72 -7.87 1.71
N VAL A 25 -12.51 -7.29 0.54
CA VAL A 25 -11.33 -6.49 0.26
C VAL A 25 -11.72 -5.02 0.33
N VAL A 26 -11.18 -4.32 1.33
CA VAL A 26 -11.29 -2.86 1.45
C VAL A 26 -10.06 -2.24 0.80
N ARG A 27 -10.24 -1.49 -0.28
CA ARG A 27 -9.17 -0.73 -0.92
C ARG A 27 -9.28 0.75 -0.54
N ILE A 28 -8.17 1.32 -0.08
CA ILE A 28 -8.06 2.72 0.31
C ILE A 28 -7.05 3.40 -0.62
N ASP A 29 -7.48 4.43 -1.34
CA ASP A 29 -6.67 5.18 -2.31
C ASP A 29 -6.54 6.64 -1.86
N GLY A 30 -5.35 7.21 -1.96
CA GLY A 30 -5.11 8.62 -1.61
C GLY A 30 -5.77 9.58 -2.61
N LYS A 31 -6.63 10.48 -2.12
CA LYS A 31 -7.34 11.44 -2.96
C LYS A 31 -6.44 12.63 -3.33
N GLY A 32 -6.15 12.80 -4.61
CA GLY A 32 -5.33 13.91 -5.10
C GLY A 32 -3.86 13.85 -4.65
N PHE A 33 -3.33 12.64 -4.42
CA PHE A 33 -1.98 12.45 -3.88
C PHE A 33 -0.85 12.96 -4.80
N HIS A 34 -1.12 13.20 -6.08
CA HIS A 34 -0.18 13.89 -6.97
C HIS A 34 0.15 15.30 -6.43
N ARG A 35 -0.88 16.13 -6.21
CA ARG A 35 -0.73 17.47 -5.61
C ARG A 35 -0.18 17.39 -4.19
N PHE A 36 -0.59 16.40 -3.40
CA PHE A 36 -0.04 16.17 -2.06
C PHE A 36 1.49 15.97 -2.10
N SER A 37 1.96 15.13 -3.02
CA SER A 37 3.38 14.84 -3.17
C SER A 37 4.20 16.06 -3.62
N GLU A 38 3.61 16.96 -4.41
CA GLU A 38 4.25 18.20 -4.86
C GLU A 38 4.38 19.20 -3.71
N VAL A 39 3.26 19.47 -3.02
CA VAL A 39 3.19 20.41 -1.89
C VAL A 39 4.10 19.98 -0.75
N HIS A 40 4.25 18.66 -0.55
CA HIS A 40 5.11 18.10 0.48
C HIS A 40 6.53 17.74 0.02
N HIS A 41 6.90 18.10 -1.22
CA HIS A 41 8.24 17.89 -1.77
C HIS A 41 8.73 16.45 -1.64
N PHE A 42 7.91 15.50 -2.08
CA PHE A 42 8.28 14.09 -2.07
C PHE A 42 9.44 13.83 -3.01
N VAL A 43 10.37 12.99 -2.57
CA VAL A 43 11.43 12.46 -3.43
C VAL A 43 10.80 11.63 -4.55
N LYS A 44 11.29 11.82 -5.76
CA LYS A 44 10.85 11.08 -6.96
C LYS A 44 11.97 10.15 -7.44
N PRO A 45 11.67 8.92 -7.87
CA PRO A 45 10.34 8.33 -8.05
C PRO A 45 9.63 7.89 -6.76
N ASN A 46 10.39 7.57 -5.69
CA ASN A 46 9.87 7.03 -4.45
C ASN A 46 10.37 7.83 -3.25
N ASP A 47 9.51 8.07 -2.26
CA ASP A 47 9.86 8.72 -0.99
C ASP A 47 9.67 7.74 0.17
N ASP A 48 10.77 7.34 0.80
CA ASP A 48 10.75 6.39 1.92
C ASP A 48 9.91 6.85 3.09
N ARG A 49 9.89 8.16 3.38
CA ARG A 49 9.14 8.71 4.51
C ARG A 49 7.64 8.53 4.27
N ALA A 50 7.19 8.77 3.03
CA ALA A 50 5.81 8.58 2.65
C ALA A 50 5.40 7.10 2.66
N LEU A 51 6.23 6.21 2.11
CA LEU A 51 5.96 4.77 2.10
C LEU A 51 5.92 4.20 3.52
N GLN A 52 6.87 4.58 4.37
CA GLN A 52 6.89 4.18 5.77
C GLN A 52 5.66 4.71 6.51
N LEU A 53 5.26 5.98 6.28
CA LEU A 53 4.05 6.54 6.89
C LEU A 53 2.80 5.73 6.51
N MET A 54 2.64 5.36 5.24
CA MET A 54 1.52 4.55 4.77
C MET A 54 1.53 3.15 5.40
N SER A 55 2.68 2.47 5.43
CA SER A 55 2.82 1.16 6.07
C SER A 55 2.54 1.21 7.57
N ARG A 56 2.96 2.29 8.25
CA ARG A 56 2.66 2.51 9.68
C ARG A 56 1.20 2.83 9.92
N ALA A 57 0.57 3.65 9.08
CA ALA A 57 -0.87 3.93 9.15
C ALA A 57 -1.71 2.66 8.94
N ALA A 58 -1.26 1.75 8.05
CA ALA A 58 -1.89 0.45 7.88
C ALA A 58 -1.68 -0.49 9.08
N GLN A 59 -0.54 -0.40 9.78
CA GLN A 59 -0.31 -1.14 11.04
C GLN A 59 -1.10 -0.57 12.23
N CYS A 60 -1.26 0.76 12.27
CA CYS A 60 -1.83 1.51 13.37
C CYS A 60 -2.83 2.55 12.84
N ALA A 61 -4.13 2.35 13.08
CA ALA A 61 -5.18 3.34 12.78
C ALA A 61 -5.16 4.56 13.73
N GLY A 62 -3.97 5.04 14.12
CA GLY A 62 -3.82 6.16 15.04
C GLY A 62 -2.37 6.37 15.45
N LYS A 63 -1.85 7.55 15.10
CA LYS A 63 -0.54 8.13 15.43
C LYS A 63 0.60 7.80 14.48
N TYR A 64 0.76 8.65 13.47
CA TYR A 64 2.07 9.24 13.17
C TYR A 64 1.91 10.41 12.20
N PHE A 65 2.56 11.53 12.49
CA PHE A 65 2.97 12.52 11.50
C PHE A 65 4.45 12.79 11.79
N SER A 66 5.27 12.74 10.75
CA SER A 66 6.72 12.88 10.84
C SER A 66 7.12 14.32 11.21
N SER A 67 8.43 14.58 11.29
CA SER A 67 9.01 15.91 11.53
C SER A 67 8.63 16.98 10.51
N GLN A 68 7.99 16.62 9.39
CA GLN A 68 7.51 17.56 8.39
C GLN A 68 6.08 18.00 8.70
N GLU A 69 5.87 19.31 8.84
CA GLU A 69 4.54 19.87 9.10
C GLU A 69 3.58 19.55 7.96
N LEU A 70 2.41 19.05 8.36
CA LEU A 70 1.32 18.75 7.44
C LEU A 70 0.66 20.06 7.01
N GLN A 71 0.66 20.34 5.70
CA GLN A 71 0.11 21.56 5.13
C GLN A 71 -1.43 21.50 5.12
N TYR A 72 -1.98 20.31 4.89
CA TYR A 72 -3.41 20.04 4.97
C TYR A 72 -3.68 18.56 5.28
N PRO A 73 -4.81 18.23 5.93
CA PRO A 73 -5.17 16.84 6.21
C PRO A 73 -5.36 16.05 4.89
N PRO A 74 -4.66 14.91 4.68
CA PRO A 74 -4.87 14.10 3.50
C PRO A 74 -6.25 13.44 3.57
N ALA A 75 -6.87 13.25 2.41
CA ALA A 75 -8.12 12.52 2.26
C ALA A 75 -7.88 11.21 1.51
N PHE A 76 -8.71 10.21 1.80
CA PHE A 76 -8.66 8.90 1.16
C PHE A 76 -10.05 8.49 0.71
N ASP A 77 -10.12 7.90 -0.49
CA ASP A 77 -11.31 7.25 -1.00
C ASP A 77 -11.22 5.75 -0.68
N ALA A 78 -12.34 5.14 -0.28
CA ALA A 78 -12.40 3.72 0.05
C ALA A 78 -13.49 3.01 -0.75
N ARG A 79 -13.24 1.75 -1.10
CA ARG A 79 -14.24 0.86 -1.72
C ARG A 79 -14.12 -0.56 -1.17
N ILE A 80 -15.24 -1.27 -1.14
CA ILE A 80 -15.33 -2.67 -0.73
C ILE A 80 -15.62 -3.52 -1.96
N VAL A 81 -14.89 -4.63 -2.11
CA VAL A 81 -15.13 -5.64 -3.16
C VAL A 81 -15.22 -7.01 -2.51
N CYS A 82 -16.24 -7.77 -2.89
CA CYS A 82 -16.45 -9.14 -2.42
C CYS A 82 -15.83 -10.12 -3.41
N TYR A 83 -14.99 -11.04 -2.94
CA TYR A 83 -14.43 -12.13 -3.74
C TYR A 83 -14.92 -13.49 -3.23
N PRO A 84 -15.56 -14.30 -4.08
CA PRO A 84 -16.22 -15.53 -3.65
C PRO A 84 -15.26 -16.73 -3.50
N SER A 85 -14.00 -16.61 -3.93
CA SER A 85 -13.02 -17.69 -3.87
C SER A 85 -11.62 -17.19 -3.53
N ASP A 86 -10.80 -18.09 -2.98
CA ASP A 86 -9.40 -17.81 -2.66
C ASP A 86 -8.59 -17.45 -3.90
N GLN A 87 -8.90 -18.07 -5.05
CA GLN A 87 -8.22 -17.76 -6.30
C GLN A 87 -8.47 -16.30 -6.69
N ASN A 88 -9.70 -15.80 -6.57
CA ASN A 88 -9.98 -14.40 -6.89
C ASN A 88 -9.28 -13.43 -5.94
N LEU A 89 -9.14 -13.79 -4.66
CA LEU A 89 -8.37 -13.01 -3.70
C LEU A 89 -6.88 -12.97 -4.07
N LYS A 90 -6.28 -14.12 -4.42
CA LYS A 90 -4.90 -14.21 -4.89
C LYS A 90 -4.69 -13.39 -6.16
N ASP A 91 -5.56 -13.54 -7.15
CA ASP A 91 -5.50 -12.80 -8.40
C ASP A 91 -5.59 -11.29 -8.17
N TYR A 92 -6.43 -10.84 -7.22
CA TYR A 92 -6.51 -9.45 -6.83
C TYR A 92 -5.16 -8.93 -6.30
N PHE A 93 -4.54 -9.63 -5.35
CA PHE A 93 -3.25 -9.22 -4.79
C PHE A 93 -2.12 -9.28 -5.82
N SER A 94 -2.10 -10.32 -6.66
CA SER A 94 -1.19 -10.44 -7.79
C SER A 94 -1.32 -9.26 -8.75
N TRP A 95 -2.56 -8.86 -9.07
CA TRP A 95 -2.83 -7.70 -9.91
C TRP A 95 -2.32 -6.40 -9.28
N ARG A 96 -2.49 -6.21 -7.96
CA ARG A 96 -1.94 -5.03 -7.25
C ARG A 96 -0.42 -5.03 -7.23
N GLN A 97 0.23 -6.17 -7.03
CA GLN A 97 1.69 -6.25 -7.05
C GLN A 97 2.27 -6.06 -8.46
N ALA A 98 1.62 -6.60 -9.50
CA ALA A 98 1.99 -6.36 -10.89
C ALA A 98 1.87 -4.87 -11.26
N ASP A 99 0.79 -4.21 -10.83
CA ASP A 99 0.59 -2.77 -11.01
C ASP A 99 1.69 -1.95 -10.32
N CYS A 100 2.06 -2.31 -9.08
CA CYS A 100 3.21 -1.72 -8.37
C CYS A 100 4.52 -1.86 -9.17
N HIS A 101 4.81 -3.06 -9.69
CA HIS A 101 6.01 -3.30 -10.47
C HIS A 101 6.06 -2.46 -11.76
N ILE A 102 4.97 -2.45 -12.53
CA ILE A 102 4.86 -1.70 -13.79
C ILE A 102 5.02 -0.20 -13.54
N ASN A 103 4.29 0.34 -12.55
CA ASN A 103 4.34 1.76 -12.22
C ASN A 103 5.72 2.17 -11.68
N ASN A 104 6.36 1.35 -10.84
CA ASN A 104 7.69 1.66 -10.33
C ASN A 104 8.76 1.64 -11.43
N LEU A 105 8.72 0.66 -12.34
CA LEU A 105 9.64 0.60 -13.48
C LEU A 105 9.49 1.82 -14.40
N TYR A 106 8.24 2.17 -14.74
CA TYR A 106 7.94 3.37 -15.52
C TYR A 106 8.41 4.64 -14.83
N ASN A 107 8.01 4.85 -13.57
CA ASN A 107 8.34 6.07 -12.81
C ASN A 107 9.83 6.22 -12.58
N THR A 108 10.55 5.12 -12.33
CA THR A 108 12.01 5.16 -12.15
C THR A 108 12.69 5.65 -13.42
N CYS A 109 12.33 5.08 -14.57
CA CYS A 109 12.87 5.52 -15.85
C CYS A 109 12.48 6.96 -16.18
N PHE A 110 11.20 7.31 -15.99
CA PHE A 110 10.66 8.65 -16.24
C PHE A 110 11.39 9.72 -15.43
N TRP A 111 11.51 9.54 -14.11
CA TRP A 111 12.14 10.55 -13.26
C TRP A 111 13.65 10.63 -13.46
N LYS A 112 14.33 9.54 -13.83
CA LYS A 112 15.75 9.59 -14.21
C LYS A 112 15.98 10.39 -15.49
N LEU A 113 15.12 10.22 -16.49
CA LEU A 113 15.13 11.04 -17.71
C LEU A 113 14.92 12.53 -17.38
N VAL A 114 13.98 12.85 -16.48
CA VAL A 114 13.72 14.24 -16.09
C VAL A 114 14.88 14.83 -15.27
N GLN A 115 15.38 14.11 -14.27
CA GLN A 115 16.34 14.65 -13.29
C GLN A 115 17.78 14.64 -13.80
N GLU A 116 18.22 13.58 -14.48
CA GLU A 116 19.63 13.42 -14.88
C GLU A 116 19.89 13.78 -16.35
N LYS A 117 18.93 13.57 -17.25
CA LYS A 117 19.04 14.03 -18.66
C LYS A 117 18.45 15.43 -18.88
N GLY A 118 17.77 16.01 -17.89
CA GLY A 118 17.14 17.32 -17.99
C GLY A 118 15.99 17.38 -19.00
N LEU A 119 15.38 16.24 -19.34
CA LEU A 119 14.24 16.20 -20.25
C LEU A 119 12.99 16.77 -19.58
N THR A 120 12.16 17.44 -20.37
CA THR A 120 10.84 17.86 -19.87
C THR A 120 9.92 16.65 -19.65
N PRO A 121 8.92 16.75 -18.75
CA PRO A 121 7.94 15.67 -18.54
C PRO A 121 7.30 15.15 -19.83
N ALA A 122 6.98 16.05 -20.77
CA ALA A 122 6.39 15.69 -22.06
C ALA A 122 7.37 14.89 -22.95
N GLN A 123 8.64 15.29 -22.99
CA GLN A 123 9.67 14.57 -23.75
C GLN A 123 9.95 13.19 -23.15
N SER A 124 10.05 13.09 -21.83
CA SER A 124 10.22 11.80 -21.14
C SER A 124 9.04 10.88 -21.39
N GLN A 125 7.82 11.40 -21.37
CA GLN A 125 6.62 10.61 -21.68
C GLN A 125 6.64 10.10 -23.11
N GLU A 126 6.96 10.94 -24.09
CA GLU A 126 7.00 10.53 -25.50
C GLU A 126 8.11 9.50 -25.75
N LYS A 127 9.28 9.63 -25.10
CA LYS A 127 10.36 8.65 -25.18
C LYS A 127 9.98 7.28 -24.61
N LEU A 128 9.17 7.25 -23.55
CA LEU A 128 8.72 6.01 -22.91
C LEU A 128 7.45 5.42 -23.54
N LYS A 129 6.79 6.15 -24.42
CA LYS A 129 5.55 5.73 -25.06
C LYS A 129 5.81 4.55 -26.00
N GLY A 130 4.99 3.51 -25.87
CA GLY A 130 5.11 2.29 -26.69
C GLY A 130 6.26 1.35 -26.28
N THR A 131 7.11 1.75 -25.34
CA THR A 131 8.21 0.89 -24.86
C THR A 131 7.70 -0.29 -24.05
N LEU A 132 8.37 -1.44 -24.16
CA LEU A 132 8.14 -2.62 -23.34
C LEU A 132 8.91 -2.54 -22.01
N SER A 133 8.73 -3.54 -21.14
CA SER A 133 9.49 -3.63 -19.88
C SER A 133 10.98 -3.88 -20.11
N SER A 134 11.34 -4.64 -21.15
CA SER A 134 12.75 -4.86 -21.56
C SER A 134 13.43 -3.55 -21.88
N ASP A 135 12.80 -2.71 -22.70
CA ASP A 135 13.38 -1.48 -23.21
C ASP A 135 13.60 -0.48 -22.06
N LYS A 136 12.68 -0.42 -21.09
CA LYS A 136 12.86 0.41 -19.89
C LYS A 136 14.03 -0.05 -19.03
N ASN A 137 14.23 -1.37 -18.90
CA ASN A 137 15.39 -1.90 -18.18
C ASN A 137 16.69 -1.59 -18.93
N GLU A 138 16.69 -1.69 -20.25
CA GLU A 138 17.84 -1.33 -21.08
C GLU A 138 18.17 0.16 -20.98
N ILE A 139 17.17 1.05 -21.03
CA ILE A 139 17.36 2.49 -20.82
C ILE A 139 17.97 2.76 -19.44
N LEU A 140 17.45 2.13 -18.38
CA LEU A 140 17.99 2.27 -17.02
C LEU A 140 19.44 1.82 -16.92
N PHE A 141 19.78 0.71 -17.57
CA PHE A 141 21.13 0.15 -17.52
C PHE A 141 22.11 0.95 -18.38
N THR A 142 21.77 1.21 -19.64
CA THR A 142 22.67 1.85 -20.61
C THR A 142 22.84 3.35 -20.36
N GLU A 143 21.76 4.07 -20.04
CA GLU A 143 21.83 5.54 -19.91
C GLU A 143 22.18 6.00 -18.49
N PHE A 144 21.88 5.19 -17.47
CA PHE A 144 22.03 5.59 -16.06
C PHE A 144 22.88 4.61 -15.23
N ASN A 145 23.34 3.50 -15.81
CA ASN A 145 24.08 2.45 -15.10
C ASN A 145 23.31 1.91 -13.87
N ILE A 146 21.98 1.82 -13.98
CA ILE A 146 21.09 1.33 -12.92
C ILE A 146 20.55 -0.04 -13.31
N ASN A 147 20.86 -1.05 -12.52
CA ASN A 147 20.18 -2.33 -12.60
C ASN A 147 18.89 -2.27 -11.76
N TYR A 148 17.73 -2.31 -12.42
CA TYR A 148 16.42 -2.25 -11.76
C TYR A 148 16.27 -3.34 -10.68
N ASN A 149 16.82 -4.54 -10.89
CA ASN A 149 16.71 -5.64 -9.93
C ASN A 149 17.45 -5.37 -8.61
N ASN A 150 18.41 -4.45 -8.61
CA ASN A 150 19.15 -4.06 -7.41
C ASN A 150 18.44 -2.95 -6.62
N LEU A 151 17.32 -2.41 -7.12
CA LEU A 151 16.53 -1.44 -6.36
C LEU A 151 15.91 -2.10 -5.11
N PRO A 152 15.68 -1.31 -4.04
CA PRO A 152 15.02 -1.80 -2.83
C PRO A 152 13.72 -2.54 -3.13
N GLU A 153 13.52 -3.68 -2.46
CA GLU A 153 12.34 -4.53 -2.67
C GLU A 153 11.04 -3.81 -2.34
N ILE A 154 11.05 -2.91 -1.36
CA ILE A 154 9.90 -2.06 -1.02
C ILE A 154 9.37 -1.28 -2.24
N TYR A 155 10.24 -0.82 -3.15
CA TYR A 155 9.83 -0.11 -4.36
C TYR A 155 9.33 -1.06 -5.45
N ARG A 156 9.93 -2.26 -5.55
CA ARG A 156 9.63 -3.22 -6.63
C ARG A 156 8.44 -4.12 -6.35
N LYS A 157 8.21 -4.44 -5.07
CA LYS A 157 7.24 -5.44 -4.59
C LYS A 157 6.16 -4.84 -3.68
N GLY A 158 6.36 -3.61 -3.19
CA GLY A 158 5.47 -2.96 -2.23
C GLY A 158 5.67 -3.46 -0.81
N THR A 159 4.71 -3.19 0.06
CA THR A 159 4.72 -3.65 1.46
C THR A 159 3.52 -4.55 1.72
N ILE A 160 3.79 -5.72 2.29
CA ILE A 160 2.79 -6.69 2.69
C ILE A 160 2.77 -6.75 4.22
N LEU A 161 1.58 -6.69 4.80
CA LEU A 161 1.37 -6.82 6.23
C LEU A 161 0.52 -8.06 6.49
N ILE A 162 1.09 -9.05 7.19
CA ILE A 162 0.35 -10.26 7.58
C ILE A 162 0.19 -10.33 9.09
N ARG A 163 -0.91 -10.94 9.52
CA ARG A 163 -1.17 -11.23 10.93
C ARG A 163 -0.51 -12.56 11.28
N GLN A 164 0.49 -12.55 12.14
CA GLN A 164 1.10 -13.78 12.63
C GLN A 164 0.19 -14.44 13.67
N LYS A 165 -0.10 -15.75 13.52
CA LYS A 165 -0.67 -16.57 14.60
C LYS A 165 0.38 -16.69 15.72
N LYS A 166 -0.06 -16.75 16.98
CA LYS A 166 0.85 -16.93 18.11
C LYS A 166 1.51 -18.31 18.02
N GLY A 167 2.77 -18.33 17.62
CA GLY A 167 3.58 -19.54 17.58
C GLY A 167 4.40 -19.64 16.31
N ASN A 168 5.38 -18.74 16.13
CA ASN A 168 6.74 -19.10 15.72
C ASN A 168 7.60 -17.84 15.58
N THR A 169 8.84 -17.99 16.06
CA THR A 169 10.01 -17.12 15.95
C THR A 169 10.02 -15.76 16.67
N GLU A 170 10.70 -15.81 17.83
CA GLU A 170 11.56 -14.75 18.35
C GLU A 170 12.54 -14.31 17.24
N SER A 171 12.31 -13.14 16.68
CA SER A 171 13.29 -12.43 15.85
C SER A 171 13.05 -10.95 16.00
N GLN A 172 14.13 -10.26 16.35
CA GLN A 172 14.19 -8.91 16.88
C GLN A 172 13.80 -7.88 15.83
N THR A 173 12.82 -7.03 16.14
CA THR A 173 12.69 -5.68 15.58
C THR A 173 12.25 -4.76 16.72
N PRO A 174 12.71 -3.49 16.73
CA PRO A 174 12.71 -2.68 17.94
C PRO A 174 11.28 -2.43 18.41
N SER A 175 11.06 -2.72 19.69
CA SER A 175 9.87 -2.33 20.41
C SER A 175 9.58 -0.86 20.14
N CYS A 176 8.39 -0.57 19.61
CA CYS A 176 7.83 0.76 19.75
C CYS A 176 7.50 0.94 21.24
N THR A 177 8.51 1.32 22.00
CA THR A 177 8.32 1.99 23.28
C THR A 177 7.67 3.31 22.92
N THR A 178 6.41 3.54 23.31
CA THR A 178 6.06 4.59 24.30
C THR A 178 4.54 4.79 24.39
N SER A 179 4.10 4.91 25.64
CA SER A 179 2.97 5.69 26.15
C SER A 179 1.55 5.11 26.09
N SER A 180 1.20 4.58 27.24
CA SER A 180 0.01 3.90 27.74
C SER A 180 -1.27 4.73 27.89
N TYR A 181 -1.39 5.96 27.37
CA TYR A 181 -2.52 6.81 27.77
C TYR A 181 -3.90 6.46 27.15
N TYR A 182 -3.96 5.64 26.10
CA TYR A 182 -5.23 5.11 25.55
C TYR A 182 -5.33 3.57 25.55
N CYS A 183 -4.40 2.90 26.24
CA CYS A 183 -4.35 1.44 26.31
C CYS A 183 -4.49 0.95 27.76
N GLN A 184 -5.43 1.53 28.51
CA GLN A 184 -5.85 1.00 29.81
C GLN A 184 -7.32 0.62 29.74
N GLN A 185 -7.65 -0.37 28.91
CA GLN A 185 -8.82 -1.23 29.05
C GLN A 185 -8.70 -2.35 28.03
N ASN A 186 -8.65 -3.59 28.50
CA ASN A 186 -8.44 -4.86 27.79
C ASN A 186 -6.98 -5.31 27.58
N LYS A 187 -6.50 -6.13 28.52
CA LYS A 187 -5.37 -7.06 28.38
C LYS A 187 -5.70 -8.19 27.38
N LYS A 188 -6.14 -7.88 26.16
CA LYS A 188 -6.13 -8.84 25.04
C LYS A 188 -4.80 -8.65 24.31
N THR A 189 -3.96 -9.67 24.33
CA THR A 189 -2.70 -9.71 23.58
C THR A 189 -2.95 -9.32 22.13
N ARG A 190 -2.41 -8.19 21.70
CA ARG A 190 -2.56 -7.72 20.32
C ARG A 190 -1.85 -8.71 19.40
N PRO A 191 -2.49 -9.15 18.30
CA PRO A 191 -1.84 -9.98 17.30
C PRO A 191 -0.63 -9.25 16.69
N ARG A 192 0.49 -9.96 16.53
CA ARG A 192 1.73 -9.42 15.94
C ARG A 192 1.52 -9.28 14.42
N ILE A 193 1.83 -8.11 13.88
CA ILE A 193 1.82 -7.85 12.44
C ILE A 193 3.28 -7.91 11.96
N SER A 194 3.57 -8.76 10.98
CA SER A 194 4.87 -8.76 10.30
C SER A 194 4.78 -7.97 8.99
N MET A 195 5.90 -7.32 8.64
CA MET A 195 6.05 -6.51 7.44
C MET A 195 7.03 -7.19 6.51
N LEU A 196 6.61 -7.43 5.26
CA LEU A 196 7.35 -8.18 4.26
C LEU A 196 7.39 -7.40 2.93
N HIS A 197 8.43 -7.64 2.14
CA HIS A 197 8.64 -7.06 0.80
C HIS A 197 8.91 -8.15 -0.24
N VAL A 198 8.06 -9.17 -0.26
CA VAL A 198 8.26 -10.40 -1.05
C VAL A 198 7.31 -10.50 -2.24
N ASP A 199 7.59 -11.43 -3.15
CA ASP A 199 6.67 -11.77 -4.25
C ASP A 199 5.47 -12.57 -3.71
N ILE A 200 4.26 -12.13 -4.06
CA ILE A 200 2.99 -12.79 -3.71
C ILE A 200 2.21 -13.24 -4.94
N ILE A 201 2.77 -13.03 -6.13
CA ILE A 201 2.22 -13.52 -7.39
C ILE A 201 2.43 -15.03 -7.47
N GLY A 202 3.63 -15.50 -7.10
CA GLY A 202 3.94 -16.92 -7.04
C GLY A 202 3.30 -17.65 -5.85
N ASN A 203 3.24 -18.98 -5.95
CA ASN A 203 2.67 -19.84 -4.91
C ASN A 203 3.54 -19.96 -3.65
N SER A 204 4.83 -19.58 -3.71
CA SER A 204 5.76 -19.72 -2.58
C SER A 204 5.24 -19.05 -1.31
N PHE A 205 4.79 -17.80 -1.43
CA PHE A 205 4.25 -17.04 -0.31
C PHE A 205 3.00 -17.67 0.29
N TRP A 206 2.06 -18.11 -0.57
CA TRP A 206 0.81 -18.72 -0.13
C TRP A 206 1.00 -20.11 0.49
N ASN A 207 2.04 -20.83 0.06
CA ASN A 207 2.41 -22.12 0.64
C ASN A 207 3.14 -21.96 1.98
N GLU A 208 3.88 -20.86 2.17
CA GLU A 208 4.51 -20.51 3.46
C GLU A 208 3.48 -20.02 4.49
N HIS A 209 2.38 -19.42 4.01
CA HIS A 209 1.31 -18.86 4.84
C HIS A 209 -0.09 -19.41 4.49
N PRO A 210 -0.32 -20.74 4.56
CA PRO A 210 -1.61 -21.34 4.23
C PRO A 210 -2.73 -20.83 5.15
N GLU A 211 -2.39 -20.45 6.39
CA GLU A 211 -3.33 -19.95 7.39
C GLU A 211 -4.05 -18.65 7.01
N LEU A 212 -3.60 -17.95 5.98
CA LEU A 212 -4.23 -16.71 5.48
C LEU A 212 -5.51 -16.98 4.68
N LEU A 213 -5.67 -18.20 4.16
CA LEU A 213 -6.82 -18.60 3.34
C LEU A 213 -7.79 -19.51 4.10
N GLU A 214 -7.36 -20.02 5.26
CA GLU A 214 -8.21 -20.79 6.17
C GLU A 214 -9.13 -19.83 6.94
N SER A 215 -10.34 -19.60 6.41
CA SER A 215 -11.42 -18.85 7.08
C SER A 215 -12.20 -19.68 8.08
#